data_AF-A0AA48QYB2-F1
#
_entry.id   AF-A0AA48QYB2-F1
#
_cell.length_a   1.000
_cell.length_b   1.000
_cell.length_c   1.000
_cell.angle_alpha   90.00
_cell.angle_beta   90.00
_cell.angle_gamma   90.00
#
_symmetry.space_group_name_H-M   'P 1'
#
loop_
_entity.id
_entity.type
_entity.pdbx_description
1 polymer ?
#
loop_
_entity_poly.entity_id
_entity_poly.type
_entity_poly.pdbx_seq_one_letter_code
_entity_poly.pdbx_strand_id
1 'polypeptide(L)'
;MWRPLLFVLCAVQGAFALAGTNVCNDRICIQATRSDDVDTYTIHTHPERPIPPEKFGWMAIGWGLVMPNSPLVIMWPNEDGTFTLSQRKAPRHVMPSVDPNPPRPATLNDGQTWSNTTGTSLSFQVPSDSVNNTILIWALSNTRPDSTNPTAGLIQHTWHGGEIIDFTTEYSEVPGPTTIGYGSSKATNNATGGPSLALIAHITCGVLVTMLVLPGGVVVPRITRGMTTTKSWFYFHMLNQGFFALALVSINFGIGLTFGGEIDSAHRRTGTALFVLVILQIILGCFSHFYKPGHWMKQHTFETKRGRGPSNFLHVVFGIITVAVGWSACWSGFTVEWTRRGHGVAAYGFRVGWGLIVMIWITLYVLGLIFFLPRQLKIESAQRATDLAEQKRYFPSEFDLKVRNQALTPSPPMPLRGGTPSTTGFAQQSPTFSSELASPEGSPSLRTSFSSSRLPRAPRVPPPRKPSDPFADRKSNSIKGGHF
;
A
#
# COMPACT_ATOMS: atom_id res chain seq x y z
N MET A 1 49.80 -85.18 -22.23
CA MET A 1 49.04 -84.65 -23.40
C MET A 1 47.64 -84.27 -22.92
N TRP A 2 47.30 -82.99 -23.11
CA TRP A 2 45.96 -82.40 -23.29
C TRP A 2 44.96 -82.34 -22.11
N ARG A 3 44.79 -81.12 -21.57
CA ARG A 3 43.64 -80.62 -20.80
C ARG A 3 42.63 -79.98 -21.76
N PRO A 4 41.31 -80.12 -21.60
CA PRO A 4 40.35 -79.30 -22.33
C PRO A 4 40.04 -77.99 -21.59
N LEU A 5 40.00 -76.92 -22.38
CA LEU A 5 39.75 -75.53 -22.03
C LEU A 5 38.24 -75.29 -21.95
N LEU A 6 37.74 -74.79 -20.82
CA LEU A 6 36.36 -74.33 -20.65
C LEU A 6 36.32 -72.83 -21.00
N PHE A 7 35.67 -72.45 -22.10
CA PHE A 7 35.42 -71.05 -22.45
C PHE A 7 34.24 -70.52 -21.63
N VAL A 8 34.50 -69.59 -20.71
CA VAL A 8 33.50 -68.77 -20.04
C VAL A 8 33.22 -67.54 -20.93
N LEU A 9 32.06 -67.53 -21.59
CA LEU A 9 31.50 -66.35 -22.24
C LEU A 9 30.86 -65.47 -21.14
N CYS A 10 31.60 -64.50 -20.62
CA CYS A 10 31.01 -63.39 -19.86
C CYS A 10 30.25 -62.48 -20.83
N ALA A 11 28.93 -62.54 -20.81
CA ALA A 11 28.08 -61.51 -21.39
C ALA A 11 28.26 -60.22 -20.56
N VAL A 12 29.03 -59.27 -21.08
CA VAL A 12 29.07 -57.91 -20.56
C VAL A 12 27.75 -57.25 -20.95
N GLN A 13 26.76 -57.26 -20.04
CA GLN A 13 25.64 -56.35 -20.12
C GLN A 13 26.18 -54.95 -19.84
N GLY A 14 26.39 -54.16 -20.89
CA GLY A 14 26.62 -52.72 -20.75
C GLY A 14 25.34 -52.10 -20.21
N ALA A 15 25.29 -51.81 -18.92
CA ALA A 15 24.29 -50.91 -18.37
C ALA A 15 24.59 -49.52 -18.96
N PHE A 16 23.79 -49.07 -19.93
CA PHE A 16 23.85 -47.69 -20.38
C PHE A 16 23.47 -46.81 -19.19
N ALA A 17 24.39 -45.94 -18.77
CA ALA A 17 24.10 -44.95 -17.74
C ALA A 17 22.99 -44.03 -18.26
N LEU A 18 21.88 -43.99 -17.55
CA LEU A 18 20.78 -43.07 -17.85
C LEU A 18 21.30 -41.64 -17.67
N ALA A 19 21.04 -40.74 -18.61
CA ALA A 19 21.47 -39.35 -18.49
C ALA A 19 20.30 -38.51 -17.97
N GLY A 20 20.52 -37.61 -17.01
CA GLY A 20 19.42 -36.85 -16.42
C GLY A 20 19.76 -36.05 -15.17
N THR A 21 18.85 -35.16 -14.80
CA THR A 21 18.95 -34.28 -13.63
C THR A 21 17.78 -34.51 -12.68
N ASN A 22 18.02 -34.31 -11.38
CA ASN A 22 16.98 -34.14 -10.37
C ASN A 22 17.14 -32.76 -9.72
N VAL A 23 16.11 -31.91 -9.79
CA VAL A 23 16.11 -30.56 -9.24
C VAL A 23 14.96 -30.41 -8.26
N CYS A 24 15.25 -29.98 -7.04
CA CYS A 24 14.25 -29.80 -5.99
C CYS A 24 14.20 -28.34 -5.52
N ASN A 25 12.99 -27.86 -5.25
CA ASN A 25 12.73 -26.62 -4.53
C ASN A 25 11.92 -26.91 -3.25
N ASP A 26 11.37 -25.88 -2.62
CA ASP A 26 10.67 -26.03 -1.34
C ASP A 26 9.30 -26.73 -1.43
N ARG A 27 8.81 -27.03 -2.64
CA ARG A 27 7.47 -27.58 -2.91
C ARG A 27 7.47 -28.84 -3.76
N ILE A 28 8.32 -28.89 -4.78
CA ILE A 28 8.36 -29.99 -5.73
C ILE A 28 9.79 -30.38 -6.04
N CYS A 29 9.93 -31.59 -6.56
CA CYS A 29 11.14 -32.07 -7.21
C CYS A 29 10.77 -32.49 -8.64
N ILE A 30 11.64 -32.14 -9.57
CA ILE A 30 11.53 -32.47 -10.98
C ILE A 30 12.72 -33.36 -11.32
N GLN A 31 12.41 -34.60 -11.68
CA GLN A 31 13.35 -35.53 -12.26
C GLN A 31 13.14 -35.55 -13.77
N ALA A 32 14.22 -35.41 -14.53
CA ALA A 32 14.21 -35.50 -15.98
C ALA A 32 15.33 -36.42 -16.42
N THR A 33 14.98 -37.47 -17.18
CA THR A 33 15.93 -38.47 -17.66
C THR A 33 15.74 -38.70 -19.15
N ARG A 34 16.83 -38.95 -19.86
CA ARG A 34 16.87 -39.29 -21.27
C ARG A 34 17.38 -40.71 -21.44
N SER A 35 16.56 -41.53 -22.10
CA SER A 35 16.97 -42.83 -22.63
C SER A 35 16.68 -42.83 -24.12
N ASP A 36 17.71 -43.02 -24.92
CA ASP A 36 17.61 -43.01 -26.38
C ASP A 36 16.98 -41.69 -26.89
N ASP A 37 15.85 -41.79 -27.61
CA ASP A 37 15.10 -40.66 -28.18
C ASP A 37 13.89 -40.25 -27.34
N VAL A 38 13.85 -40.61 -26.05
CA VAL A 38 12.71 -40.30 -25.16
C VAL A 38 13.20 -39.56 -23.92
N ASP A 39 12.61 -38.37 -23.69
CA ASP A 39 12.74 -37.63 -22.44
C ASP A 39 11.59 -38.02 -21.51
N THR A 40 11.92 -38.51 -20.32
CA THR A 40 10.96 -38.79 -19.24
C THR A 40 11.05 -37.69 -18.20
N TYR A 41 9.90 -37.11 -17.84
CA TYR A 41 9.79 -36.12 -16.78
C TYR A 41 8.89 -36.63 -15.67
N THR A 42 9.37 -36.59 -14.43
CA THR A 42 8.63 -36.95 -13.23
C THR A 42 8.63 -35.78 -12.26
N ILE A 43 7.45 -35.22 -12.01
CA ILE A 43 7.26 -34.16 -11.02
C ILE A 43 6.65 -34.80 -9.78
N HIS A 44 7.24 -34.57 -8.62
CA HIS A 44 6.66 -35.03 -7.36
C HIS A 44 6.68 -33.96 -6.28
N THR A 45 5.75 -34.05 -5.35
CA THR A 45 5.72 -33.18 -4.16
C THR A 45 6.98 -33.39 -3.32
N HIS A 46 7.48 -32.32 -2.70
CA HIS A 46 8.69 -32.40 -1.88
C HIS A 46 8.56 -33.45 -0.76
N PRO A 47 9.50 -34.40 -0.62
CA PRO A 47 9.38 -35.51 0.34
C PRO A 47 9.20 -35.06 1.80
N GLU A 48 9.90 -34.01 2.22
CA GLU A 48 9.79 -33.48 3.59
C GLU A 48 8.52 -32.64 3.84
N ARG A 49 7.81 -32.27 2.77
CA ARG A 49 6.64 -31.39 2.81
C ARG A 49 5.56 -31.91 1.86
N PRO A 50 5.06 -33.14 2.09
CA PRO A 50 4.11 -33.76 1.20
C PRO A 50 2.79 -32.99 1.19
N ILE A 51 2.16 -32.91 0.02
CA ILE A 51 0.80 -32.39 -0.12
C ILE A 51 -0.11 -33.60 -0.16
N PRO A 52 -1.02 -33.75 0.82
CA PRO A 52 -1.91 -34.90 0.84
C PRO A 52 -2.89 -34.82 -0.34
N PRO A 53 -3.39 -35.95 -0.86
CA PRO A 53 -4.15 -36.00 -2.10
C PRO A 53 -5.39 -35.11 -2.09
N GLU A 54 -6.06 -34.97 -0.96
CA GLU A 54 -7.25 -34.12 -0.81
C GLU A 54 -6.96 -32.61 -0.90
N LYS A 55 -5.69 -32.21 -0.82
CA LYS A 55 -5.21 -30.83 -1.02
C LYS A 55 -4.40 -30.66 -2.28
N PHE A 56 -4.20 -31.74 -3.04
CA PHE A 56 -3.49 -31.72 -4.31
C PHE A 56 -4.48 -31.42 -5.45
N GLY A 57 -4.10 -30.52 -6.34
CA GLY A 57 -4.90 -30.17 -7.51
C GLY A 57 -4.31 -30.72 -8.80
N TRP A 58 -3.28 -30.04 -9.29
CA TRP A 58 -2.61 -30.37 -10.54
C TRP A 58 -1.16 -29.87 -10.52
N MET A 59 -0.29 -30.49 -11.31
CA MET A 59 1.05 -29.98 -11.61
C MET A 59 1.22 -29.78 -13.12
N ALA A 60 2.12 -28.89 -13.49
CA ALA A 60 2.48 -28.68 -14.88
C ALA A 60 3.98 -28.48 -15.06
N ILE A 61 4.47 -28.94 -16.20
CA ILE A 61 5.75 -28.53 -16.78
C ILE A 61 5.45 -27.77 -18.08
N GLY A 62 6.23 -26.73 -18.36
CA GLY A 62 6.27 -26.08 -19.65
C GLY A 62 7.70 -25.90 -20.14
N TRP A 63 7.88 -25.85 -21.46
CA TRP A 63 9.19 -25.63 -22.08
C TRP A 63 9.33 -24.17 -22.51
N GLY A 64 10.30 -23.46 -21.93
CA GLY A 64 10.56 -22.03 -22.19
C GLY A 64 10.73 -21.20 -20.92
N LEU A 65 10.76 -19.88 -21.08
CA LEU A 65 11.02 -18.93 -19.99
C LEU A 65 9.74 -18.44 -19.28
N VAL A 66 8.60 -18.48 -19.96
CA VAL A 66 7.33 -17.90 -19.49
C VAL A 66 6.15 -18.72 -20.02
N MET A 67 5.01 -18.70 -19.33
CA MET A 67 3.81 -19.46 -19.75
C MET A 67 3.27 -19.09 -21.14
N PRO A 68 3.19 -17.80 -21.54
CA PRO A 68 2.70 -17.45 -22.87
C PRO A 68 3.54 -18.06 -23.99
N ASN A 69 2.87 -18.74 -24.90
CA ASN A 69 3.41 -19.42 -26.09
C ASN A 69 4.33 -20.61 -25.81
N SER A 70 4.53 -21.01 -24.55
CA SER A 70 5.21 -22.25 -24.21
C SER A 70 4.27 -23.45 -24.34
N PRO A 71 4.74 -24.59 -24.90
CA PRO A 71 4.05 -25.86 -24.77
C PRO A 71 4.04 -26.27 -23.28
N LEU A 72 2.90 -26.74 -22.80
CA LEU A 72 2.69 -27.16 -21.41
C LEU A 72 2.17 -28.59 -21.37
N VAL A 73 2.64 -29.40 -20.42
CA VAL A 73 2.02 -30.65 -19.99
C VAL A 73 1.47 -30.44 -18.59
N ILE A 74 0.19 -30.67 -18.42
CA ILE A 74 -0.54 -30.49 -17.16
C ILE A 74 -1.14 -31.83 -16.78
N MET A 75 -0.96 -32.25 -15.54
CA MET A 75 -1.40 -33.55 -15.04
C MET A 75 -2.10 -33.43 -13.69
N TRP A 76 -3.11 -34.26 -13.46
CA TRP A 76 -3.82 -34.35 -12.18
C TRP A 76 -4.41 -35.75 -11.93
N PRO A 77 -4.52 -36.16 -10.64
CA PRO A 77 -5.29 -37.33 -10.26
C PRO A 77 -6.80 -37.05 -10.35
N ASN A 78 -7.56 -38.07 -10.72
CA ASN A 78 -9.01 -38.06 -10.82
C ASN A 78 -9.66 -38.72 -9.58
N GLU A 79 -10.97 -38.54 -9.40
CA GLU A 79 -11.69 -39.18 -8.28
C GLU A 79 -11.78 -40.71 -8.40
N ASP A 80 -11.75 -41.23 -9.61
CA ASP A 80 -11.79 -42.67 -9.91
C ASP A 80 -10.41 -43.35 -9.75
N GLY A 81 -9.39 -42.61 -9.30
CA GLY A 81 -8.02 -43.11 -9.12
C GLY A 81 -7.19 -43.12 -10.40
N THR A 82 -7.75 -42.71 -11.54
CA THR A 82 -6.99 -42.52 -12.79
C THR A 82 -6.25 -41.17 -12.79
N PHE A 83 -5.43 -40.93 -13.81
CA PHE A 83 -4.73 -39.67 -13.99
C PHE A 83 -5.05 -39.08 -15.35
N THR A 84 -5.23 -37.76 -15.40
CA THR A 84 -5.43 -37.03 -16.65
C THR A 84 -4.12 -36.37 -17.05
N LEU A 85 -3.73 -36.53 -18.32
CA LEU A 85 -2.68 -35.74 -18.97
C LEU A 85 -3.32 -34.79 -19.98
N SER A 86 -2.91 -33.53 -19.94
CA SER A 86 -3.40 -32.49 -20.85
C SER A 86 -2.24 -31.65 -21.39
N GLN A 87 -2.03 -31.71 -22.71
CA GLN A 87 -1.09 -30.83 -23.39
C GLN A 87 -1.79 -29.54 -23.79
N ARG A 88 -1.26 -28.41 -23.32
CA ARG A 88 -1.91 -27.11 -23.49
C ARG A 88 -0.92 -26.01 -23.90
N LYS A 89 -1.48 -24.91 -24.39
CA LYS A 89 -0.74 -23.68 -24.72
C LYS A 89 -1.63 -22.46 -24.45
N ALA A 90 -1.02 -21.35 -24.05
CA ALA A 90 -1.73 -20.08 -23.87
C ALA A 90 -1.08 -18.97 -24.68
N PRO A 91 -1.82 -18.07 -25.33
CA PRO A 91 -1.23 -16.93 -26.04
C PRO A 91 -0.75 -15.83 -25.08
N ARG A 92 -1.23 -15.83 -23.82
CA ARG A 92 -0.99 -14.81 -22.79
C ARG A 92 -1.07 -15.46 -21.40
N HIS A 93 -1.01 -14.64 -20.34
CA HIS A 93 -1.26 -15.07 -18.95
C HIS A 93 -2.75 -15.34 -18.70
N VAL A 94 -3.32 -16.28 -19.45
CA VAL A 94 -4.71 -16.73 -19.39
C VAL A 94 -4.73 -18.26 -19.26
N MET A 95 -5.88 -18.83 -18.88
CA MET A 95 -6.04 -20.29 -18.80
C MET A 95 -5.62 -20.93 -20.15
N PRO A 96 -4.66 -21.86 -20.15
CA PRO A 96 -4.21 -22.48 -21.39
C PRO A 96 -5.29 -23.43 -21.92
N SER A 97 -5.43 -23.46 -23.25
CA SER A 97 -6.31 -24.38 -23.96
C SER A 97 -5.52 -25.58 -24.47
N VAL A 98 -6.19 -26.72 -24.67
CA VAL A 98 -5.56 -27.90 -25.26
C VAL A 98 -4.93 -27.54 -26.61
N ASP A 99 -3.67 -27.94 -26.80
CA ASP A 99 -2.96 -27.76 -28.06
C ASP A 99 -3.26 -28.97 -28.95
N PRO A 100 -3.95 -28.81 -30.09
CA PRO A 100 -4.26 -29.94 -30.98
C PRO A 100 -3.03 -30.49 -31.69
N ASN A 101 -1.92 -29.71 -31.78
CA ASN A 101 -0.71 -30.10 -32.49
C ASN A 101 0.54 -29.71 -31.67
N PRO A 102 0.76 -30.34 -30.50
CA PRO A 102 1.90 -30.04 -29.67
C PRO A 102 3.21 -30.43 -30.39
N PRO A 103 4.30 -29.63 -30.28
CA PRO A 103 5.57 -29.93 -30.95
C PRO A 103 6.16 -31.29 -30.57
N ARG A 104 5.95 -31.72 -29.32
CA ARG A 104 6.37 -33.02 -28.79
C ARG A 104 5.15 -33.65 -28.09
N PRO A 105 4.50 -34.67 -28.69
CA PRO A 105 3.37 -35.35 -28.07
C PRO A 105 3.78 -36.02 -26.75
N ALA A 106 3.02 -35.78 -25.68
CA ALA A 106 3.28 -36.34 -24.36
C ALA A 106 2.40 -37.56 -24.10
N THR A 107 3.00 -38.60 -23.55
CA THR A 107 2.33 -39.84 -23.17
C THR A 107 2.46 -40.04 -21.66
N LEU A 108 1.36 -40.40 -21.01
CA LEU A 108 1.33 -40.67 -19.58
C LEU A 108 2.20 -41.88 -19.25
N ASN A 109 2.98 -41.79 -18.17
CA ASN A 109 3.74 -42.92 -17.65
C ASN A 109 3.08 -43.42 -16.36
N ASP A 110 2.05 -44.27 -16.52
CA ASP A 110 1.24 -44.77 -15.42
C ASP A 110 2.06 -45.54 -14.37
N GLY A 111 3.10 -46.26 -14.79
CA GLY A 111 3.94 -47.05 -13.88
C GLY A 111 4.75 -46.23 -12.88
N GLN A 112 4.92 -44.93 -13.13
CA GLN A 112 5.64 -43.99 -12.25
C GLN A 112 4.75 -42.89 -11.68
N THR A 113 3.45 -42.92 -12.01
CA THR A 113 2.46 -41.95 -11.59
C THR A 113 1.66 -42.49 -10.41
N TRP A 114 1.60 -41.74 -9.31
CA TRP A 114 0.85 -42.11 -8.11
C TRP A 114 0.44 -40.88 -7.30
N SER A 115 -0.64 -41.00 -6.53
CA SER A 115 -1.08 -39.99 -5.56
C SER A 115 -1.64 -40.69 -4.34
N ASN A 116 -1.03 -40.47 -3.18
CA ASN A 116 -1.41 -41.11 -1.92
C ASN A 116 -1.03 -40.23 -0.71
N THR A 117 -1.21 -40.73 0.50
CA THR A 117 -0.97 -39.95 1.74
C THR A 117 0.47 -39.48 1.93
N THR A 118 1.46 -40.07 1.24
CA THR A 118 2.87 -39.66 1.31
C THR A 118 3.25 -38.62 0.26
N GLY A 119 2.35 -38.28 -0.67
CA GLY A 119 2.57 -37.25 -1.67
C GLY A 119 1.90 -37.54 -3.01
N THR A 120 2.35 -36.85 -4.05
CA THR A 120 1.90 -37.09 -5.42
C THR A 120 3.10 -37.03 -6.35
N SER A 121 3.20 -37.99 -7.26
CA SER A 121 4.20 -38.12 -8.32
C SER A 121 3.47 -38.28 -9.66
N LEU A 122 3.80 -37.43 -10.62
CA LEU A 122 3.18 -37.38 -11.94
C LEU A 122 4.28 -37.51 -12.98
N SER A 123 4.24 -38.57 -13.77
CA SER A 123 5.28 -38.91 -14.74
C SER A 123 4.72 -39.01 -16.16
N PHE A 124 5.47 -38.47 -17.12
CA PHE A 124 5.13 -38.54 -18.54
C PHE A 124 6.39 -38.61 -19.39
N GLN A 125 6.21 -39.05 -20.64
CA GLN A 125 7.25 -39.17 -21.64
C GLN A 125 6.93 -38.31 -22.86
N VAL A 126 7.96 -37.78 -23.50
CA VAL A 126 7.88 -37.00 -24.74
C VAL A 126 9.06 -37.36 -25.64
N PRO A 127 8.93 -37.29 -26.97
CA PRO A 127 10.07 -37.40 -27.86
C PRO A 127 11.16 -36.39 -27.48
N SER A 128 12.40 -36.87 -27.44
CA SER A 128 13.59 -36.05 -27.24
C SER A 128 13.79 -35.12 -28.43
N ASP A 129 14.22 -33.88 -28.16
CA ASP A 129 14.70 -32.95 -29.18
C ASP A 129 16.24 -32.95 -29.28
N SER A 130 16.89 -33.90 -28.59
CA SER A 130 18.34 -34.04 -28.47
C SER A 130 19.05 -32.79 -27.93
N VAL A 131 18.31 -31.87 -27.30
CA VAL A 131 18.88 -30.71 -26.64
C VAL A 131 19.37 -31.13 -25.26
N ASN A 132 20.64 -30.85 -24.96
CA ASN A 132 21.25 -31.21 -23.69
C ASN A 132 20.73 -30.36 -22.53
N ASN A 133 20.50 -29.07 -22.77
CA ASN A 133 20.06 -28.12 -21.75
C ASN A 133 18.72 -27.50 -22.10
N THR A 134 17.73 -27.68 -21.23
CA THR A 134 16.37 -27.21 -21.46
C THR A 134 15.90 -26.37 -20.28
N ILE A 135 15.32 -25.20 -20.59
CA ILE A 135 14.66 -24.37 -19.58
C ILE A 135 13.22 -24.86 -19.42
N LEU A 136 12.89 -25.26 -18.20
CA LEU A 136 11.53 -25.60 -17.82
C LEU A 136 10.92 -24.50 -16.97
N ILE A 137 9.62 -24.29 -17.15
CA ILE A 137 8.77 -23.68 -16.13
C ILE A 137 7.93 -24.77 -15.49
N TRP A 138 7.57 -24.59 -14.23
CA TRP A 138 6.69 -25.50 -13.52
C TRP A 138 5.59 -24.74 -12.81
N ALA A 139 4.47 -25.40 -12.57
CA ALA A 139 3.37 -24.86 -11.79
C ALA A 139 2.69 -25.96 -10.97
N LEU A 140 2.11 -25.57 -9.84
CA LEU A 140 1.41 -26.43 -8.90
C LEU A 140 0.15 -25.72 -8.40
N SER A 141 -0.97 -26.42 -8.38
CA SER A 141 -2.24 -25.96 -7.81
C SER A 141 -2.73 -26.92 -6.74
N ASN A 142 -3.41 -26.36 -5.73
CA ASN A 142 -4.12 -27.12 -4.70
C ASN A 142 -5.60 -27.37 -5.01
N THR A 143 -6.06 -26.99 -6.19
CA THR A 143 -7.45 -27.22 -6.60
C THR A 143 -7.46 -28.10 -7.82
N ARG A 144 -8.07 -29.27 -7.64
CA ARG A 144 -8.22 -30.27 -8.67
C ARG A 144 -9.22 -29.79 -9.72
N PRO A 145 -8.98 -30.06 -11.01
CA PRO A 145 -10.00 -29.85 -12.04
C PRO A 145 -11.26 -30.65 -11.74
N ASP A 146 -12.39 -30.18 -12.25
CA ASP A 146 -13.73 -30.73 -11.96
C ASP A 146 -14.08 -32.00 -12.75
N SER A 147 -13.22 -32.42 -13.69
CA SER A 147 -13.45 -33.58 -14.53
C SER A 147 -12.15 -34.25 -14.98
N THR A 148 -12.31 -35.47 -15.51
CA THR A 148 -11.24 -36.27 -16.12
C THR A 148 -10.91 -35.84 -17.56
N ASN A 149 -11.61 -34.84 -18.09
CA ASN A 149 -11.42 -34.39 -19.46
C ASN A 149 -10.14 -33.56 -19.57
N PRO A 150 -9.24 -33.83 -20.54
CA PRO A 150 -8.07 -32.98 -20.79
C PRO A 150 -8.41 -31.50 -21.04
N THR A 151 -9.65 -31.15 -21.40
CA THR A 151 -10.10 -29.76 -21.58
C THR A 151 -10.66 -29.10 -20.31
N ALA A 152 -10.68 -29.80 -19.17
CA ALA A 152 -11.24 -29.31 -17.90
C ALA A 152 -10.74 -27.91 -17.52
N GLY A 153 -11.59 -27.13 -16.86
CA GLY A 153 -11.22 -25.81 -16.35
C GLY A 153 -10.08 -25.90 -15.35
N LEU A 154 -9.05 -25.08 -15.53
CA LEU A 154 -7.95 -24.95 -14.58
C LEU A 154 -8.08 -23.61 -13.87
N ILE A 155 -8.09 -23.64 -12.54
CA ILE A 155 -7.83 -22.42 -11.78
C ILE A 155 -6.35 -22.06 -11.85
N GLN A 156 -6.02 -20.81 -11.56
CA GLN A 156 -4.63 -20.36 -11.52
C GLN A 156 -3.83 -21.17 -10.48
N HIS A 157 -2.62 -21.58 -10.85
CA HIS A 157 -1.70 -22.25 -9.95
C HIS A 157 -1.42 -21.43 -8.69
N THR A 158 -1.20 -22.12 -7.57
CA THR A 158 -0.81 -21.52 -6.30
C THR A 158 0.70 -21.27 -6.23
N TRP A 159 1.50 -22.11 -6.88
CA TRP A 159 2.96 -21.96 -6.99
C TRP A 159 3.44 -22.19 -8.41
N HIS A 160 4.57 -21.56 -8.76
CA HIS A 160 5.24 -21.71 -10.04
C HIS A 160 6.71 -21.29 -9.91
N GLY A 161 7.51 -21.69 -10.88
CA GLY A 161 8.92 -21.33 -10.98
C GLY A 161 9.50 -21.78 -12.32
N GLY A 162 10.82 -21.72 -12.44
CA GLY A 162 11.52 -22.28 -13.58
C GLY A 162 12.87 -22.86 -13.18
N GLU A 163 13.32 -23.87 -13.92
CA GLU A 163 14.51 -24.65 -13.67
C GLU A 163 15.25 -24.91 -14.98
N ILE A 164 16.55 -25.20 -14.91
CA ILE A 164 17.34 -25.68 -16.05
C ILE A 164 17.58 -27.17 -15.85
N ILE A 165 17.22 -27.96 -16.84
CA ILE A 165 17.49 -29.40 -16.89
C ILE A 165 18.69 -29.65 -17.79
N ASP A 166 19.62 -30.48 -17.32
CA ASP A 166 20.82 -30.87 -18.05
C ASP A 166 20.89 -32.39 -18.24
N PHE A 167 20.54 -32.84 -19.45
CA PHE A 167 20.58 -34.24 -19.85
C PHE A 167 21.99 -34.77 -20.12
N THR A 168 23.06 -34.04 -19.82
CA THR A 168 24.45 -34.56 -19.95
C THR A 168 24.99 -35.15 -18.65
N THR A 169 24.30 -34.92 -17.53
CA THR A 169 24.71 -35.45 -16.24
C THR A 169 24.36 -36.93 -16.11
N GLU A 170 25.28 -37.75 -15.59
CA GLU A 170 24.97 -39.14 -15.26
C GLU A 170 23.90 -39.16 -14.17
N TYR A 171 22.76 -39.76 -14.48
CA TYR A 171 21.67 -39.89 -13.54
C TYR A 171 22.03 -40.94 -12.49
N SER A 172 22.28 -40.50 -11.27
CA SER A 172 22.30 -41.38 -10.10
C SER A 172 20.92 -41.37 -9.45
N GLU A 173 20.26 -42.53 -9.39
CA GLU A 173 19.10 -42.73 -8.51
C GLU A 173 19.58 -42.50 -7.07
N VAL A 174 19.35 -41.31 -6.53
CA VAL A 174 19.60 -41.07 -5.11
C VAL A 174 18.40 -41.65 -4.36
N PRO A 175 18.55 -42.74 -3.58
CA PRO A 175 17.46 -43.29 -2.79
C PRO A 175 17.37 -42.51 -1.48
N GLY A 176 16.45 -41.54 -1.40
CA GLY A 176 16.19 -40.82 -0.15
C GLY A 176 17.35 -39.93 0.35
N PRO A 177 17.18 -39.22 1.49
CA PRO A 177 17.94 -38.03 1.80
C PRO A 177 19.33 -38.38 2.34
N THR A 178 20.27 -38.65 1.45
CA THR A 178 21.68 -38.53 1.79
C THR A 178 22.02 -37.05 1.79
N THR A 179 22.37 -36.55 2.97
CA THR A 179 23.15 -35.32 3.17
C THR A 179 24.43 -35.38 2.33
N ILE A 180 24.32 -35.07 1.05
CA ILE A 180 25.44 -34.75 0.18
C ILE A 180 25.74 -33.29 0.49
N GLY A 181 26.95 -33.06 1.01
CA GLY A 181 27.45 -31.74 1.33
C GLY A 181 27.16 -30.79 0.18
N TYR A 182 26.54 -29.66 0.52
CA TYR A 182 26.39 -28.52 -0.35
C TYR A 182 27.77 -28.11 -0.86
N GLY A 183 28.18 -28.70 -1.97
CA GLY A 183 28.96 -28.02 -2.98
C GLY A 183 28.09 -26.86 -3.41
N SER A 184 28.21 -25.75 -2.68
CA SER A 184 27.77 -24.43 -3.07
C SER A 184 28.59 -23.99 -4.30
N SER A 185 28.49 -24.76 -5.39
CA SER A 185 28.15 -24.15 -6.66
C SER A 185 26.85 -23.41 -6.37
N LYS A 186 27.00 -22.14 -5.97
CA LYS A 186 26.13 -21.12 -6.52
C LYS A 186 26.08 -21.47 -8.00
N ALA A 187 25.05 -22.20 -8.41
CA ALA A 187 24.35 -21.79 -9.60
C ALA A 187 24.20 -20.30 -9.37
N THR A 188 25.12 -19.53 -9.97
CA THR A 188 24.84 -18.17 -10.34
C THR A 188 23.49 -18.30 -10.99
N ASN A 189 22.48 -17.95 -10.19
CA ASN A 189 21.13 -17.76 -10.61
C ASN A 189 21.21 -16.61 -11.62
N ASN A 190 21.70 -16.94 -12.81
CA ASN A 190 21.33 -16.31 -14.05
C ASN A 190 19.96 -16.87 -14.48
N ALA A 191 19.12 -17.26 -13.51
CA ALA A 191 17.75 -16.80 -13.51
C ALA A 191 17.78 -15.26 -13.62
N THR A 192 17.92 -14.77 -14.84
CA THR A 192 17.76 -13.37 -15.26
C THR A 192 16.33 -12.85 -15.04
N GLY A 193 15.50 -13.54 -14.26
CA GLY A 193 14.28 -13.02 -13.69
C GLY A 193 14.55 -12.35 -12.35
N GLY A 194 15.35 -11.28 -12.30
CA GLY A 194 15.29 -10.35 -11.17
C GLY A 194 13.83 -9.93 -10.94
N PRO A 195 13.47 -9.47 -9.72
CA PRO A 195 12.11 -9.01 -9.46
C PRO A 195 11.73 -8.04 -10.57
N SER A 196 10.61 -8.30 -11.25
CA SER A 196 10.19 -7.48 -12.39
C SER A 196 10.27 -6.00 -12.00
N LEU A 197 10.63 -5.12 -12.94
CA LEU A 197 10.71 -3.68 -12.65
C LEU A 197 9.40 -3.18 -12.02
N ALA A 198 8.25 -3.75 -12.42
CA ALA A 198 6.95 -3.52 -11.81
C ALA A 198 6.91 -3.91 -10.32
N LEU A 199 7.42 -5.10 -9.95
CA LEU A 199 7.49 -5.53 -8.54
C LEU A 199 8.39 -4.60 -7.71
N ILE A 200 9.57 -4.23 -8.22
CA ILE A 200 10.48 -3.30 -7.54
C ILE A 200 9.79 -1.95 -7.35
N ALA A 201 9.13 -1.43 -8.39
CA ALA A 201 8.42 -0.17 -8.34
C ALA A 201 7.25 -0.21 -7.33
N HIS A 202 6.46 -1.29 -7.32
CA HIS A 202 5.38 -1.49 -6.34
C HIS A 202 5.91 -1.50 -4.91
N ILE A 203 6.96 -2.26 -4.63
CA ILE A 203 7.54 -2.31 -3.28
C ILE A 203 8.07 -0.94 -2.88
N THR A 204 8.79 -0.27 -3.78
CA THR A 204 9.39 1.04 -3.50
C THR A 204 8.33 2.11 -3.23
N CYS A 205 7.35 2.25 -4.13
CA CYS A 205 6.25 3.20 -3.97
C CYS A 205 5.40 2.88 -2.74
N GLY A 206 5.08 1.60 -2.53
CA GLY A 206 4.31 1.11 -1.38
C GLY A 206 5.00 1.42 -0.05
N VAL A 207 6.31 1.15 0.06
CA VAL A 207 7.09 1.47 1.27
C VAL A 207 7.17 2.98 1.47
N LEU A 208 7.52 3.76 0.45
CA LEU A 208 7.61 5.23 0.57
C LEU A 208 6.28 5.82 1.07
N VAL A 209 5.15 5.40 0.52
CA VAL A 209 3.87 5.98 0.90
C VAL A 209 3.38 5.52 2.27
N THR A 210 3.51 4.23 2.61
CA THR A 210 3.00 3.67 3.87
C THR A 210 3.93 3.87 5.06
N MET A 211 5.25 3.94 4.84
CA MET A 211 6.25 4.03 5.90
C MET A 211 6.83 5.44 6.09
N LEU A 212 6.65 6.35 5.13
CA LEU A 212 7.21 7.70 5.23
C LEU A 212 6.15 8.78 5.03
N VAL A 213 5.49 8.82 3.86
CA VAL A 213 4.63 9.95 3.49
C VAL A 213 3.37 10.04 4.36
N LEU A 214 2.63 8.92 4.51
CA LEU A 214 1.39 8.91 5.29
C LEU A 214 1.65 9.19 6.78
N PRO A 215 2.56 8.50 7.49
CA PRO A 215 2.86 8.80 8.89
C PRO A 215 3.44 10.22 9.07
N GLY A 216 4.33 10.63 8.16
CA GLY A 216 4.95 11.96 8.19
C GLY A 216 3.93 13.08 8.15
N GLY A 217 2.93 12.99 7.26
CA GLY A 217 1.89 14.02 7.20
C GLY A 217 0.91 13.98 8.38
N VAL A 218 0.89 12.95 9.22
CA VAL A 218 0.14 12.94 10.48
C VAL A 218 0.96 13.55 11.63
N VAL A 219 2.25 13.25 11.70
CA VAL A 219 3.15 13.72 12.77
C VAL A 219 3.57 15.18 12.58
N VAL A 220 3.91 15.61 11.37
CA VAL A 220 4.42 16.97 11.12
C VAL A 220 3.45 18.06 11.60
N PRO A 221 2.14 18.03 11.27
CA PRO A 221 1.18 19.01 11.80
C PRO A 221 1.08 19.00 13.32
N ARG A 222 1.22 17.83 13.95
CA ARG A 222 1.13 17.70 15.40
C ARG A 222 2.27 18.45 16.10
N ILE A 223 3.49 18.23 15.63
CA ILE A 223 4.69 18.86 16.21
C ILE A 223 4.72 20.36 15.86
N THR A 224 4.58 20.69 14.58
CA THR A 224 4.72 22.08 14.12
C THR A 224 3.66 23.03 14.68
N ARG A 225 2.42 22.59 14.87
CA ARG A 225 1.38 23.42 15.53
C ARG A 225 1.67 23.77 16.98
N GLY A 226 2.50 22.98 17.68
CA GLY A 226 2.95 23.31 19.02
C GLY A 226 4.19 24.22 19.04
N MET A 227 4.98 24.21 17.97
CA MET A 227 6.24 24.96 17.89
C MET A 227 6.10 26.34 17.25
N THR A 228 5.23 26.48 16.26
CA THR A 228 5.08 27.71 15.47
C THR A 228 3.62 28.17 15.37
N THR A 229 3.42 29.47 15.24
CA THR A 229 2.12 30.11 14.93
C THR A 229 1.90 30.27 13.43
N THR A 230 2.89 29.95 12.59
CA THR A 230 2.80 30.07 11.13
C THR A 230 1.85 29.02 10.53
N LYS A 231 1.18 29.36 9.44
CA LYS A 231 0.27 28.46 8.71
C LYS A 231 0.98 27.50 7.73
N SER A 232 2.32 27.53 7.67
CA SER A 232 3.09 26.73 6.71
C SER A 232 2.87 25.22 6.87
N TRP A 233 2.63 24.76 8.10
CA TRP A 233 2.31 23.34 8.37
C TRP A 233 1.08 22.86 7.59
N PHE A 234 0.10 23.75 7.36
CA PHE A 234 -1.13 23.40 6.67
C PHE A 234 -0.87 23.18 5.18
N TYR A 235 -0.11 24.07 4.55
CA TYR A 235 0.28 23.90 3.14
C TYR A 235 1.16 22.67 2.94
N PHE A 236 2.11 22.44 3.86
CA PHE A 236 2.92 21.22 3.83
C PHE A 236 2.05 19.97 3.97
N HIS A 237 1.12 19.95 4.93
CA HIS A 237 0.20 18.82 5.12
C HIS A 237 -0.66 18.57 3.89
N MET A 238 -1.24 19.63 3.32
CA MET A 238 -2.08 19.56 2.13
C MET A 238 -1.28 19.05 0.92
N LEU A 239 -0.05 19.53 0.71
CA LEU A 239 0.80 19.07 -0.39
C LEU A 239 1.27 17.62 -0.18
N ASN A 240 1.76 17.29 1.02
CA ASN A 240 2.25 15.95 1.35
C ASN A 240 1.14 14.90 1.26
N GLN A 241 -0.02 15.14 1.89
CA GLN A 241 -1.10 14.16 1.94
C GLN A 241 -2.06 14.24 0.75
N GLY A 242 -2.36 15.44 0.27
CA GLY A 242 -3.29 15.62 -0.84
C GLY A 242 -2.68 15.27 -2.19
N PHE A 243 -1.42 15.65 -2.43
CA PHE A 243 -0.76 15.43 -3.71
C PHE A 243 0.17 14.21 -3.68
N PHE A 244 1.21 14.23 -2.84
CA PHE A 244 2.23 13.17 -2.88
C PHE A 244 1.70 11.80 -2.41
N ALA A 245 0.94 11.75 -1.31
CA ALA A 245 0.37 10.49 -0.84
C ALA A 245 -0.64 9.93 -1.86
N LEU A 246 -1.55 10.76 -2.38
CA LEU A 246 -2.51 10.32 -3.40
C LEU A 246 -1.81 9.79 -4.65
N ALA A 247 -0.82 10.53 -5.17
CA ALA A 247 -0.07 10.12 -6.36
C ALA A 247 0.64 8.78 -6.14
N LEU A 248 1.38 8.63 -5.04
CA LEU A 248 2.11 7.40 -4.74
C LEU A 248 1.19 6.21 -4.47
N VAL A 249 0.09 6.38 -3.71
CA VAL A 249 -0.87 5.28 -3.50
C VAL A 249 -1.54 4.91 -4.82
N SER A 250 -1.89 5.88 -5.68
CA SER A 250 -2.53 5.60 -6.98
C SER A 250 -1.58 4.86 -7.92
N ILE A 251 -0.32 5.29 -8.04
CA ILE A 251 0.71 4.60 -8.83
C ILE A 251 0.92 3.20 -8.27
N ASN A 252 1.07 3.07 -6.95
CA ASN A 252 1.31 1.79 -6.30
C ASN A 252 0.15 0.80 -6.52
N PHE A 253 -1.08 1.29 -6.39
CA PHE A 253 -2.29 0.50 -6.62
C PHE A 253 -2.42 0.10 -8.10
N GLY A 254 -2.19 1.03 -9.03
CA GLY A 254 -2.19 0.77 -10.46
C GLY A 254 -1.18 -0.30 -10.89
N ILE A 255 0.06 -0.23 -10.37
CA ILE A 255 1.05 -1.30 -10.57
C ILE A 255 0.56 -2.61 -9.95
N GLY A 256 -0.04 -2.56 -8.76
CA GLY A 256 -0.63 -3.73 -8.09
C GLY A 256 -1.64 -4.48 -8.97
N LEU A 257 -2.49 -3.75 -9.73
CA LEU A 257 -3.46 -4.33 -10.65
C LEU A 257 -2.80 -5.08 -11.81
N THR A 258 -1.59 -4.69 -12.23
CA THR A 258 -0.87 -5.37 -13.33
C THR A 258 -0.46 -6.80 -12.97
N PHE A 259 -0.39 -7.13 -11.68
CA PHE A 259 0.00 -8.47 -11.24
C PHE A 259 -1.14 -9.50 -11.27
N GLY A 260 -2.35 -9.12 -11.66
CA GLY A 260 -3.52 -9.99 -11.86
C GLY A 260 -4.04 -10.72 -10.62
N GLY A 261 -5.16 -11.43 -10.78
CA GLY A 261 -5.78 -12.29 -9.77
C GLY A 261 -6.80 -11.60 -8.85
N GLU A 262 -7.49 -12.39 -8.03
CA GLU A 262 -8.59 -11.94 -7.17
C GLU A 262 -8.14 -11.18 -5.90
N ILE A 263 -9.04 -10.44 -5.25
CA ILE A 263 -8.77 -9.75 -3.96
C ILE A 263 -8.89 -10.76 -2.80
N ASP A 264 -8.10 -11.82 -2.87
CA ASP A 264 -8.17 -12.99 -2.00
C ASP A 264 -7.25 -12.89 -0.77
N SER A 265 -6.16 -12.14 -0.88
CA SER A 265 -5.15 -12.03 0.19
C SER A 265 -5.35 -10.84 1.13
N ALA A 266 -4.76 -10.94 2.32
CA ALA A 266 -4.74 -9.85 3.29
C ALA A 266 -4.09 -8.56 2.72
N HIS A 267 -3.01 -8.70 1.94
CA HIS A 267 -2.33 -7.57 1.31
C HIS A 267 -3.20 -6.88 0.27
N ARG A 268 -3.86 -7.66 -0.61
CA ARG A 268 -4.75 -7.09 -1.64
C ARG A 268 -5.95 -6.39 -1.03
N ARG A 269 -6.55 -7.00 0.00
CA ARG A 269 -7.69 -6.40 0.73
C ARG A 269 -7.29 -5.11 1.44
N THR A 270 -6.19 -5.12 2.21
CA THR A 270 -5.72 -3.94 2.94
C THR A 270 -5.15 -2.86 2.03
N GLY A 271 -4.50 -3.21 0.93
CA GLY A 271 -4.04 -2.28 -0.10
C GLY A 271 -5.20 -1.60 -0.84
N THR A 272 -6.26 -2.35 -1.16
CA THR A 272 -7.48 -1.79 -1.75
C THR A 272 -8.20 -0.87 -0.75
N ALA A 273 -8.34 -1.32 0.50
CA ALA A 273 -8.89 -0.49 1.57
C ALA A 273 -8.08 0.81 1.73
N LEU A 274 -6.75 0.73 1.75
CA LEU A 274 -5.87 1.91 1.84
C LEU A 274 -6.13 2.91 0.71
N PHE A 275 -6.23 2.44 -0.54
CA PHE A 275 -6.50 3.30 -1.69
C PHE A 275 -7.81 4.07 -1.53
N VAL A 276 -8.89 3.37 -1.15
CA VAL A 276 -10.20 3.99 -0.90
C VAL A 276 -10.14 4.95 0.29
N LEU A 277 -9.50 4.55 1.40
CA LEU A 277 -9.38 5.37 2.60
C LEU A 277 -8.62 6.67 2.34
N VAL A 278 -7.55 6.67 1.54
CA VAL A 278 -6.81 7.89 1.20
C VAL A 278 -7.67 8.87 0.40
N ILE A 279 -8.46 8.40 -0.56
CA ILE A 279 -9.38 9.25 -1.32
C ILE A 279 -10.43 9.88 -0.39
N LEU A 280 -11.07 9.05 0.44
CA LEU A 280 -12.06 9.52 1.42
C LEU A 280 -11.45 10.51 2.40
N GLN A 281 -10.22 10.28 2.84
CA GLN A 281 -9.49 11.15 3.76
C GLN A 281 -9.21 12.53 3.16
N ILE A 282 -8.89 12.60 1.86
CA ILE A 282 -8.67 13.87 1.15
C ILE A 282 -9.99 14.62 0.99
N ILE A 283 -11.06 13.95 0.58
CA ILE A 283 -12.40 14.55 0.50
C ILE A 283 -12.83 15.11 1.86
N LEU A 284 -12.65 14.31 2.92
CA LEU A 284 -12.96 14.71 4.29
C LEU A 284 -12.08 15.87 4.77
N GLY A 285 -10.81 15.92 4.37
CA GLY A 285 -9.90 17.04 4.63
C GLY A 285 -10.38 18.32 3.94
N CYS A 286 -10.72 18.23 2.65
CA CYS A 286 -11.27 19.35 1.89
C CYS A 286 -12.57 19.87 2.51
N PHE A 287 -13.47 18.96 2.89
CA PHE A 287 -14.71 19.30 3.57
C PHE A 287 -14.43 19.96 4.94
N SER A 288 -13.53 19.39 5.75
CA SER A 288 -13.24 19.91 7.09
C SER A 288 -12.58 21.29 7.08
N HIS A 289 -11.83 21.63 6.04
CA HIS A 289 -11.03 22.85 5.98
C HIS A 289 -11.60 23.96 5.09
N PHE A 290 -12.27 23.61 3.98
CA PHE A 290 -12.76 24.61 3.01
C PHE A 290 -14.26 24.84 3.09
N TYR A 291 -15.04 23.84 3.52
CA TYR A 291 -16.47 24.01 3.66
C TYR A 291 -16.80 24.82 4.91
N LYS A 292 -17.40 26.00 4.72
CA LYS A 292 -17.97 26.80 5.81
C LYS A 292 -19.49 26.67 5.76
N PRO A 293 -20.13 26.01 6.75
CA PRO A 293 -21.58 25.96 6.78
C PRO A 293 -22.15 27.38 6.83
N GLY A 294 -23.22 27.62 6.05
CA GLY A 294 -23.94 28.89 6.04
C GLY A 294 -24.50 29.23 7.43
N HIS A 295 -24.84 30.51 7.65
CA HIS A 295 -25.29 31.01 8.96
C HIS A 295 -26.44 30.19 9.58
N TRP A 296 -27.36 29.70 8.74
CA TRP A 296 -28.47 28.84 9.17
C TRP A 296 -28.00 27.48 9.72
N MET A 297 -27.08 26.80 9.02
CA MET A 297 -26.54 25.51 9.49
C MET A 297 -25.68 25.67 10.75
N LYS A 298 -25.03 26.82 10.96
CA LYS A 298 -24.24 27.08 12.18
C LYS A 298 -25.07 27.00 13.46
N GLN A 299 -26.37 27.30 13.40
CA GLN A 299 -27.26 27.20 14.56
C GLN A 299 -27.50 25.74 14.99
N HIS A 300 -27.30 24.78 14.08
CA HIS A 300 -27.54 23.35 14.32
C HIS A 300 -26.26 22.51 14.33
N THR A 301 -25.11 23.09 14.00
CA THR A 301 -23.85 22.35 14.00
C THR A 301 -23.33 22.27 15.44
N PHE A 302 -23.11 21.04 15.95
CA PHE A 302 -22.40 20.83 17.21
C PHE A 302 -20.96 21.34 17.09
N GLU A 303 -20.71 22.58 17.51
CA GLU A 303 -19.37 23.05 17.76
C GLU A 303 -18.96 22.69 19.18
N THR A 304 -17.83 21.99 19.32
CA THR A 304 -17.23 21.82 20.65
C THR A 304 -16.97 23.18 21.28
N LYS A 305 -16.87 23.26 22.62
CA LYS A 305 -16.44 24.50 23.35
C LYS A 305 -15.12 25.11 22.82
N ARG A 306 -14.40 24.39 21.96
CA ARG A 306 -13.13 24.77 21.33
C ARG A 306 -13.29 25.22 19.86
N GLY A 307 -14.51 25.38 19.35
CA GLY A 307 -14.82 25.88 18.00
C GLY A 307 -14.48 24.90 16.88
N ARG A 308 -14.32 23.61 17.18
CA ARG A 308 -14.08 22.57 16.15
C ARG A 308 -15.34 21.76 15.94
N GLY A 309 -15.78 21.72 14.68
CA GLY A 309 -16.87 20.86 14.23
C GLY A 309 -16.47 19.37 14.20
N PRO A 310 -17.46 18.46 14.15
CA PRO A 310 -17.26 17.01 14.22
C PRO A 310 -16.42 16.46 13.05
N SER A 311 -16.50 17.08 11.87
CA SER A 311 -15.72 16.69 10.68
C SER A 311 -14.20 16.70 10.93
N ASN A 312 -13.70 17.66 11.71
CA ASN A 312 -12.27 17.71 12.08
C ASN A 312 -11.85 16.50 12.92
N PHE A 313 -12.70 16.03 13.83
CA PHE A 313 -12.40 14.85 14.65
C PHE A 313 -12.43 13.58 13.80
N LEU A 314 -13.45 13.45 12.94
CA LEU A 314 -13.52 12.36 11.98
C LEU A 314 -12.28 12.33 11.09
N HIS A 315 -11.85 13.48 10.56
CA HIS A 315 -10.63 13.57 9.74
C HIS A 315 -9.39 13.08 10.49
N VAL A 316 -9.23 13.42 11.77
CA VAL A 316 -8.08 12.94 12.56
C VAL A 316 -8.15 11.44 12.80
N VAL A 317 -9.30 10.91 13.23
CA VAL A 317 -9.46 9.48 13.53
C VAL A 317 -9.28 8.64 12.27
N PHE A 318 -9.91 9.05 11.18
CA PHE A 318 -9.82 8.35 9.90
C PHE A 318 -8.41 8.40 9.31
N GLY A 319 -7.68 9.50 9.53
CA GLY A 319 -6.26 9.60 9.18
C GLY A 319 -5.38 8.60 9.94
N ILE A 320 -5.60 8.41 11.25
CA ILE A 320 -4.87 7.41 12.05
C ILE A 320 -5.17 5.99 11.57
N ILE A 321 -6.45 5.68 11.30
CA ILE A 321 -6.86 4.38 10.75
C ILE A 321 -6.19 4.13 9.40
N THR A 322 -6.16 5.13 8.52
CA THR A 322 -5.52 5.04 7.20
C THR A 322 -4.04 4.68 7.31
N VAL A 323 -3.31 5.30 8.25
CA VAL A 323 -1.90 4.96 8.51
C VAL A 323 -1.75 3.52 9.01
N ALA A 324 -2.59 3.09 9.96
CA ALA A 324 -2.53 1.73 10.50
C ALA A 324 -2.83 0.67 9.42
N VAL A 325 -3.82 0.92 8.56
CA VAL A 325 -4.11 0.05 7.40
C VAL A 325 -2.94 0.04 6.42
N GLY A 326 -2.28 1.18 6.19
CA GLY A 326 -1.06 1.25 5.39
C GLY A 326 0.08 0.38 5.94
N TRP A 327 0.29 0.42 7.26
CA TRP A 327 1.27 -0.46 7.91
C TRP A 327 0.91 -1.95 7.78
N SER A 328 -0.37 -2.29 7.93
CA SER A 328 -0.87 -3.65 7.72
C SER A 328 -0.69 -4.13 6.28
N ALA A 329 -0.91 -3.26 5.29
CA ALA A 329 -0.70 -3.57 3.88
C ALA A 329 0.77 -3.86 3.59
N CYS A 330 1.69 -3.06 4.15
CA CYS A 330 3.12 -3.32 4.02
C CYS A 330 3.53 -4.62 4.71
N TRP A 331 3.07 -4.88 5.94
CA TRP A 331 3.38 -6.11 6.69
C TRP A 331 2.95 -7.36 5.92
N SER A 332 1.67 -7.40 5.52
CA SER A 332 1.13 -8.53 4.75
C SER A 332 1.78 -8.68 3.36
N GLY A 333 2.27 -7.59 2.77
CA GLY A 333 3.01 -7.63 1.51
C GLY A 333 4.27 -8.50 1.58
N PHE A 334 5.13 -8.29 2.59
CA PHE A 334 6.37 -9.08 2.68
C PHE A 334 6.22 -10.38 3.48
N THR A 335 5.19 -10.53 4.32
CA THR A 335 5.00 -11.77 5.10
C THR A 335 4.10 -12.80 4.42
N VAL A 336 3.15 -12.37 3.60
CA VAL A 336 2.18 -13.25 2.95
C VAL A 336 2.39 -13.27 1.44
N GLU A 337 2.35 -12.11 0.78
CA GLU A 337 2.44 -12.06 -0.69
C GLU A 337 3.81 -12.45 -1.23
N TRP A 338 4.88 -12.02 -0.56
CA TRP A 338 6.24 -12.38 -0.95
C TRP A 338 6.43 -13.89 -1.05
N THR A 339 5.99 -14.62 -0.02
CA THR A 339 6.06 -16.08 0.00
C THR A 339 5.07 -16.71 -0.97
N ARG A 340 3.84 -16.17 -1.09
CA ARG A 340 2.84 -16.65 -2.06
C ARG A 340 3.34 -16.56 -3.50
N ARG A 341 4.14 -15.55 -3.82
CA ARG A 341 4.74 -15.34 -5.15
C ARG A 341 5.99 -16.19 -5.40
N GLY A 342 6.37 -17.06 -4.47
CA GLY A 342 7.53 -17.95 -4.63
C GLY A 342 8.87 -17.30 -4.30
N HIS A 343 8.90 -16.10 -3.70
CA HIS A 343 10.16 -15.47 -3.30
C HIS A 343 10.72 -15.98 -1.95
N GLY A 344 10.23 -17.14 -1.49
CA GLY A 344 10.62 -17.75 -0.22
C GLY A 344 10.14 -16.98 1.01
N VAL A 345 10.78 -17.25 2.15
CA VAL A 345 10.50 -16.56 3.42
C VAL A 345 11.29 -15.25 3.44
N ALA A 346 10.60 -14.13 3.63
CA ALA A 346 11.26 -12.83 3.76
C ALA A 346 12.28 -12.85 4.92
N ALA A 347 13.47 -12.30 4.67
CA ALA A 347 14.53 -12.22 5.67
C ALA A 347 14.04 -11.57 6.96
N TYR A 348 14.51 -12.07 8.11
CA TYR A 348 14.12 -11.58 9.43
C TYR A 348 14.33 -10.06 9.59
N GLY A 349 15.35 -9.50 8.93
CA GLY A 349 15.63 -8.07 8.92
C GLY A 349 14.46 -7.19 8.44
N PHE A 350 13.61 -7.67 7.51
CA PHE A 350 12.43 -6.92 7.07
C PHE A 350 11.40 -6.74 8.19
N ARG A 351 11.20 -7.79 9.01
CA ARG A 351 10.27 -7.74 10.16
C ARG A 351 10.76 -6.75 11.21
N VAL A 352 12.05 -6.81 11.52
CA VAL A 352 12.70 -5.91 12.48
C VAL A 352 12.66 -4.46 11.97
N GLY A 353 13.05 -4.23 10.71
CA GLY A 353 13.06 -2.90 10.10
C GLY A 353 11.66 -2.27 10.06
N TRP A 354 10.63 -3.03 9.67
CA TRP A 354 9.24 -2.58 9.71
C TRP A 354 8.83 -2.19 11.13
N GLY A 355 9.11 -3.06 12.12
CA GLY A 355 8.76 -2.80 13.52
C GLY A 355 9.42 -1.54 14.06
N LEU A 356 10.71 -1.34 13.78
CA LEU A 356 11.45 -0.14 14.19
C LEU A 356 10.85 1.13 13.59
N ILE A 357 10.56 1.16 12.29
CA ILE A 357 9.98 2.35 11.63
C ILE A 357 8.60 2.68 12.22
N VAL A 358 7.73 1.67 12.40
CA VAL A 358 6.42 1.85 13.01
C VAL A 358 6.55 2.42 14.44
N MET A 359 7.44 1.84 15.24
CA MET A 359 7.68 2.31 16.62
C MET A 359 8.22 3.73 16.68
N ILE A 360 9.08 4.14 15.75
CA ILE A 360 9.57 5.52 15.64
C ILE A 360 8.39 6.47 15.42
N TRP A 361 7.50 6.19 14.45
CA TRP A 361 6.36 7.06 14.17
C TRP A 361 5.37 7.14 15.32
N ILE A 362 5.05 6.01 15.97
CA ILE A 362 4.18 5.97 17.14
C ILE A 362 4.78 6.82 18.26
N THR A 363 6.08 6.65 18.53
CA THR A 363 6.80 7.41 19.56
C THR A 363 6.75 8.90 19.28
N LEU A 364 7.09 9.33 18.06
CA LEU A 364 7.03 10.74 17.66
C LEU A 364 5.62 11.33 17.79
N TYR A 365 4.59 10.56 17.45
CA TYR A 365 3.20 11.02 17.59
C TYR A 365 2.81 11.18 19.06
N VAL A 366 3.14 10.21 19.91
CA VAL A 366 2.85 10.24 21.35
C VAL A 366 3.61 11.37 22.04
N LEU A 367 4.90 11.55 21.75
CA LEU A 367 5.67 12.71 22.23
C LEU A 367 5.04 14.03 21.74
N GLY A 368 4.58 14.05 20.49
CA GLY A 368 3.77 15.12 19.91
C GLY A 368 2.55 15.49 20.76
N LEU A 369 1.80 14.48 21.21
CA LEU A 369 0.63 14.68 22.06
C LEU A 369 1.00 15.12 23.47
N ILE A 370 2.02 14.55 24.08
CA ILE A 370 2.40 14.84 25.48
C ILE A 370 2.96 16.25 25.60
N PHE A 371 3.93 16.61 24.75
CA PHE A 371 4.69 17.85 24.90
C PHE A 371 4.08 19.04 24.16
N PHE A 372 3.56 18.82 22.95
CA PHE A 372 3.16 19.92 22.06
C PHE A 372 1.66 20.22 22.09
N LEU A 373 0.80 19.25 22.42
CA LEU A 373 -0.65 19.50 22.50
C LEU A 373 -1.03 20.52 23.60
N PRO A 374 -0.49 20.46 24.83
CA PRO A 374 -0.84 21.44 25.86
C PRO A 374 -0.46 22.87 25.44
N ARG A 375 0.72 23.02 24.84
CA ARG A 375 1.20 24.30 24.31
C ARG A 375 0.32 24.81 23.17
N GLN A 376 -0.03 23.93 22.23
CA GLN A 376 -0.97 24.25 21.14
C GLN A 376 -2.31 24.75 21.69
N LEU A 377 -2.88 24.06 22.70
CA LEU A 377 -4.15 24.44 23.31
C LEU A 377 -4.07 25.82 23.98
N LYS A 378 -2.95 26.14 24.64
CA LYS A 378 -2.72 27.48 25.22
C LYS A 378 -2.68 28.57 24.14
N ILE A 379 -1.92 28.37 23.05
CA ILE A 379 -1.83 29.31 21.93
C ILE A 379 -3.21 29.56 21.32
N GLU A 380 -3.96 28.50 21.03
CA GLU A 380 -5.31 28.63 20.46
C GLU A 380 -6.30 29.29 21.44
N SER A 381 -6.15 29.07 22.76
CA SER A 381 -6.98 29.74 23.75
C SER A 381 -6.72 31.24 23.82
N ALA A 382 -5.45 31.66 23.74
CA ALA A 382 -5.07 33.06 23.71
C ALA A 382 -5.56 33.76 22.44
N GLN A 383 -5.42 33.11 21.28
CA GLN A 383 -5.95 33.64 20.01
C GLN A 383 -7.47 33.84 20.07
N ARG A 384 -8.22 32.86 20.57
CA ARG A 384 -9.68 33.00 20.75
C ARG A 384 -10.05 34.13 21.70
N ALA A 385 -9.31 34.34 22.78
CA ALA A 385 -9.56 35.43 23.71
C ALA A 385 -9.37 36.80 23.02
N THR A 386 -8.32 36.94 22.20
CA THR A 386 -8.08 38.14 21.39
C THR A 386 -9.18 38.35 20.36
N ASP A 387 -9.57 37.31 19.62
CA ASP A 387 -10.62 37.38 18.59
C ASP A 387 -11.97 37.80 19.21
N LEU A 388 -12.31 37.25 20.38
CA LEU A 388 -13.52 37.62 21.14
C LEU A 388 -13.46 39.07 21.62
N ALA A 389 -12.30 39.54 22.09
CA ALA A 389 -12.12 40.92 22.51
C ALA A 389 -12.25 41.89 21.31
N GLU A 390 -11.70 41.53 20.16
CA GLU A 390 -11.82 42.31 18.92
C GLU A 390 -13.26 42.31 18.39
N GLN A 391 -13.94 41.17 18.37
CA GLN A 391 -15.34 41.08 17.97
C GLN A 391 -16.24 41.98 18.84
N LYS A 392 -16.03 41.98 20.16
CA LYS A 392 -16.75 42.88 21.08
C LYS A 392 -16.49 44.36 20.83
N ARG A 393 -15.30 44.73 20.32
CA ARG A 393 -15.00 46.13 19.96
C ARG A 393 -15.79 46.60 18.73
N TYR A 394 -15.98 45.73 17.73
CA TYR A 394 -16.68 46.07 16.49
C TYR A 394 -18.20 45.90 16.58
N PHE A 395 -18.65 44.92 17.36
CA PHE A 395 -20.06 44.63 17.59
C PHE A 395 -20.34 44.65 19.10
N PRO A 396 -20.32 45.84 19.73
CA PRO A 396 -20.71 45.96 21.12
C PRO A 396 -22.14 45.44 21.28
N SER A 397 -22.39 44.69 22.35
CA SER A 397 -23.74 44.19 22.59
C SER A 397 -24.71 45.36 22.74
N GLU A 398 -26.00 45.15 22.45
CA GLU A 398 -27.02 46.18 22.65
C GLU A 398 -27.03 46.69 24.11
N PHE A 399 -26.65 45.81 25.05
CA PHE A 399 -26.41 46.16 26.45
C PHE A 399 -25.21 47.11 26.63
N ASP A 400 -24.06 46.80 26.01
CA ASP A 400 -22.89 47.68 26.03
C ASP A 400 -23.18 49.06 25.42
N LEU A 401 -24.00 49.09 24.36
CA LEU A 401 -24.47 50.33 23.74
C LEU A 401 -25.38 51.12 24.68
N LYS A 402 -26.30 50.46 25.39
CA LYS A 402 -27.19 51.11 26.37
C LYS A 402 -26.40 51.70 27.55
N VAL A 403 -25.44 50.97 28.10
CA VAL A 403 -24.57 51.47 29.18
C VAL A 403 -23.73 52.65 28.71
N ARG A 404 -23.15 52.56 27.49
CA ARG A 404 -22.36 53.67 26.93
C ARG A 404 -23.22 54.91 26.68
N ASN A 405 -24.45 54.75 26.22
CA ASN A 405 -25.36 55.87 25.99
C ASN A 405 -25.86 56.48 27.31
N GLN A 406 -26.07 55.69 28.36
CA GLN A 406 -26.40 56.20 29.70
C GLN A 406 -25.23 56.97 30.34
N ALA A 407 -23.98 56.62 30.05
CA ALA A 407 -22.82 57.38 30.50
C ALA A 407 -22.64 58.72 29.75
N LEU A 408 -23.25 58.87 28.58
CA LEU A 408 -23.19 60.09 27.76
C LEU A 408 -24.37 61.04 27.99
N THR A 409 -25.44 60.59 28.66
CA THR A 409 -26.48 61.51 29.14
C THR A 409 -25.92 62.36 30.27
N PRO A 410 -25.83 63.69 30.13
CA PRO A 410 -25.29 64.56 31.17
C PRO A 410 -26.08 64.36 32.45
N SER A 411 -25.36 64.10 33.55
CA SER A 411 -25.95 64.02 34.87
C SER A 411 -26.82 65.25 35.12
N PRO A 412 -28.04 65.10 35.65
CA PRO A 412 -28.85 66.25 36.02
C PRO A 412 -28.03 67.17 36.95
N PRO A 413 -28.12 68.50 36.77
CA PRO A 413 -27.31 69.44 37.53
C PRO A 413 -27.46 69.15 39.03
N MET A 414 -26.33 68.88 39.69
CA MET A 414 -26.35 68.65 41.14
C MET A 414 -26.94 69.88 41.84
N PRO A 415 -27.86 69.70 42.80
CA PRO A 415 -28.33 70.81 43.60
C PRO A 415 -27.14 71.43 44.36
N LEU A 416 -27.01 72.75 44.23
CA LEU A 416 -26.02 73.58 44.91
C LEU A 416 -26.03 73.28 46.42
N ARG A 417 -25.00 72.58 46.90
CA ARG A 417 -24.80 72.32 48.32
C ARG A 417 -24.23 73.58 48.97
N GLY A 418 -25.09 74.27 49.72
CA GLY A 418 -24.73 75.45 50.52
C GLY A 418 -23.56 75.16 51.46
N GLY A 419 -22.64 76.12 51.52
CA GLY A 419 -21.39 76.02 52.26
C GLY A 419 -21.56 76.17 53.77
N THR A 420 -20.61 75.57 54.48
CA THR A 420 -20.22 75.95 55.85
C THR A 420 -18.70 75.93 55.92
N PRO A 421 -18.06 76.98 56.47
CA PRO A 421 -16.61 77.03 56.63
C PRO A 421 -16.21 76.35 57.94
N SER A 422 -15.16 75.53 57.90
CA SER A 422 -14.38 75.23 59.11
C SER A 422 -12.92 75.02 58.75
N THR A 423 -12.12 75.74 59.50
CA THR A 423 -10.68 76.00 59.45
C THR A 423 -9.86 74.81 59.97
N THR A 424 -8.53 74.87 59.72
CA THR A 424 -7.41 74.05 60.22
C THR A 424 -7.19 72.72 59.48
N GLY A 425 -6.00 72.32 59.03
CA GLY A 425 -4.63 72.79 59.22
C GLY A 425 -3.70 71.57 59.04
N PHE A 426 -2.49 71.81 58.54
CA PHE A 426 -1.30 70.93 58.53
C PHE A 426 -0.91 70.06 57.32
N ALA A 427 0.38 70.25 57.01
CA ALA A 427 1.41 69.30 56.58
C ALA A 427 1.52 68.97 55.08
N GLN A 428 2.36 69.77 54.45
CA GLN A 428 3.07 69.53 53.19
C GLN A 428 4.18 68.48 53.43
N GLN A 429 4.11 67.32 52.75
CA GLN A 429 5.23 66.40 52.59
C GLN A 429 5.44 66.11 51.11
N SER A 430 6.60 66.52 50.61
CA SER A 430 7.16 66.16 49.31
C SER A 430 7.81 64.78 49.38
N PRO A 431 7.69 63.91 48.37
CA PRO A 431 8.66 62.84 48.17
C PRO A 431 9.64 63.22 47.06
N THR A 432 10.90 63.24 47.44
CA THR A 432 12.09 63.22 46.59
C THR A 432 12.09 61.91 45.80
N PHE A 433 12.10 62.00 44.46
CA PHE A 433 12.26 60.83 43.59
C PHE A 433 13.69 60.83 43.04
N SER A 434 14.49 59.90 43.54
CA SER A 434 15.88 59.68 43.14
C SER A 434 15.95 59.06 41.75
N SER A 435 16.82 59.63 40.91
CA SER A 435 17.28 59.06 39.66
C SER A 435 18.18 57.86 39.92
N GLU A 436 17.83 56.68 39.40
CA GLU A 436 18.78 55.58 39.25
C GLU A 436 18.83 55.10 37.81
N LEU A 437 20.05 55.06 37.33
CA LEU A 437 20.53 54.88 35.97
C LEU A 437 20.74 53.38 35.73
N ALA A 438 20.05 52.80 34.74
CA ALA A 438 20.45 51.52 34.15
C ALA A 438 19.92 51.39 32.71
N SER A 439 20.84 51.49 31.74
CA SER A 439 20.71 50.88 30.40
C SER A 439 20.71 49.35 30.54
N PRO A 440 20.07 48.59 29.62
CA PRO A 440 20.76 48.27 28.36
C PRO A 440 19.88 48.24 27.10
N GLU A 441 20.58 48.49 25.99
CA GLU A 441 20.46 47.91 24.65
C GLU A 441 19.22 47.10 24.26
N GLY A 442 18.66 47.41 23.09
CA GLY A 442 17.95 46.43 22.27
C GLY A 442 16.77 46.99 21.47
N SER A 443 17.05 47.66 20.35
CA SER A 443 16.07 48.02 19.33
C SER A 443 15.25 46.81 18.84
N PRO A 444 13.91 46.87 18.80
CA PRO A 444 13.13 45.98 17.97
C PRO A 444 12.88 46.64 16.61
N SER A 445 13.43 46.02 15.57
CA SER A 445 13.11 46.27 14.17
C SER A 445 11.60 46.28 13.93
N LEU A 446 11.12 47.34 13.27
CA LEU A 446 9.80 47.43 12.65
C LEU A 446 9.57 46.24 11.71
N ARG A 447 8.78 45.25 12.16
CA ARG A 447 8.16 44.26 11.27
C ARG A 447 6.82 44.81 10.81
N THR A 448 6.76 45.17 9.53
CA THR A 448 5.55 45.48 8.79
C THR A 448 4.67 44.24 8.68
N SER A 449 3.74 44.07 9.61
CA SER A 449 2.60 43.16 9.44
C SER A 449 1.54 43.86 8.60
N PHE A 450 1.60 43.68 7.28
CA PHE A 450 0.43 43.88 6.42
C PHE A 450 -0.61 42.81 6.76
N SER A 451 -1.45 43.10 7.75
CA SER A 451 -2.72 42.40 7.95
C SER A 451 -3.70 42.99 6.95
N SER A 452 -4.04 42.26 5.89
CA SER A 452 -5.21 42.59 5.08
C SER A 452 -6.47 42.18 5.84
N SER A 453 -6.78 42.88 6.92
CA SER A 453 -8.13 42.93 7.44
C SER A 453 -8.98 43.58 6.35
N ARG A 454 -9.75 42.76 5.62
CA ARG A 454 -10.83 43.29 4.79
C ARG A 454 -11.79 44.01 5.74
N LEU A 455 -11.75 45.33 5.72
CA LEU A 455 -12.81 46.16 6.25
C LEU A 455 -14.17 45.65 5.75
N PRO A 456 -15.23 45.72 6.56
CA PRO A 456 -16.57 45.37 6.12
C PRO A 456 -16.90 46.18 4.85
N ARG A 457 -17.30 45.48 3.80
CA ARG A 457 -17.73 46.09 2.54
C ARG A 457 -18.88 47.05 2.86
N ALA A 458 -18.74 48.32 2.51
CA ALA A 458 -19.80 49.32 2.62
C ALA A 458 -21.10 48.79 1.96
N PRO A 459 -22.28 49.20 2.45
CA PRO A 459 -23.56 48.82 1.85
C PRO A 459 -23.51 49.06 0.34
N ARG A 460 -23.88 48.04 -0.44
CA ARG A 460 -24.01 48.19 -1.90
C ARG A 460 -25.05 49.26 -2.17
N VAL A 461 -24.61 50.43 -2.61
CA VAL A 461 -25.47 51.37 -3.34
C VAL A 461 -25.90 50.63 -4.61
N PRO A 462 -27.21 50.48 -4.88
CA PRO A 462 -27.67 49.88 -6.12
C PRO A 462 -27.15 50.72 -7.30
N PRO A 463 -26.62 50.09 -8.36
CA PRO A 463 -26.15 50.83 -9.52
C PRO A 463 -27.32 51.61 -10.14
N PRO A 464 -27.06 52.81 -10.70
CA PRO A 464 -28.07 53.53 -11.46
C PRO A 464 -28.61 52.62 -12.57
N ARG A 465 -29.94 52.57 -12.70
CA ARG A 465 -30.62 51.85 -13.79
C ARG A 465 -30.04 52.33 -15.12
N LYS A 466 -29.40 51.41 -15.85
CA LYS A 466 -29.07 51.65 -17.26
C LYS A 466 -30.39 51.79 -18.04
N PRO A 467 -30.47 52.73 -19.01
CA PRO A 467 -31.60 52.82 -19.92
C PRO A 467 -31.79 51.49 -20.64
N SER A 468 -33.05 51.07 -20.79
CA SER A 468 -33.44 49.90 -21.57
C SER A 468 -33.02 50.06 -23.02
N ASP A 469 -32.15 49.17 -23.49
CA ASP A 469 -31.74 49.07 -24.89
C ASP A 469 -32.88 48.40 -25.70
N PRO A 470 -33.47 49.05 -26.71
CA PRO A 470 -34.69 48.58 -27.38
C PRO A 470 -34.46 47.52 -28.49
N PHE A 471 -33.31 46.83 -28.53
CA PHE A 471 -32.94 45.97 -29.67
C PHE A 471 -32.56 44.52 -29.35
N ALA A 472 -32.81 44.02 -28.14
CA ALA A 472 -32.56 42.63 -27.81
C ALA A 472 -33.77 41.72 -28.14
N ASP A 473 -34.14 41.65 -29.42
CA ASP A 473 -35.06 40.64 -29.93
C ASP A 473 -34.60 40.17 -31.32
N ARG A 474 -33.69 39.19 -31.36
CA ARG A 474 -33.46 38.40 -32.58
C ARG A 474 -32.99 36.99 -32.28
N LYS A 475 -33.95 36.08 -32.48
CA LYS A 475 -33.84 34.63 -32.69
C LYS A 475 -32.55 34.17 -33.37
N SER A 476 -32.02 33.03 -32.92
CA SER A 476 -31.61 31.97 -33.86
C SER A 476 -31.75 30.59 -33.22
N ASN A 477 -32.57 29.76 -33.87
CA ASN A 477 -32.54 28.30 -33.82
C ASN A 477 -31.18 27.80 -34.33
N SER A 478 -30.76 26.61 -33.87
CA SER A 478 -29.91 25.60 -34.57
C SER A 478 -29.00 24.90 -33.54
N ILE A 479 -28.68 23.60 -33.52
CA ILE A 479 -29.03 22.37 -34.24
C ILE A 479 -28.56 21.21 -33.33
N LYS A 480 -29.11 20.01 -33.57
CA LYS A 480 -28.77 18.71 -32.96
C LYS A 480 -27.36 18.18 -33.33
N GLY A 481 -26.83 17.30 -32.49
CA GLY A 481 -25.77 16.31 -32.78
C GLY A 481 -24.98 16.04 -31.49
N GLY A 482 -24.89 14.85 -30.90
CA GLY A 482 -24.95 13.48 -31.45
C GLY A 482 -23.55 13.02 -31.83
N HIS A 483 -22.86 12.30 -30.93
CA HIS A 483 -22.13 11.03 -31.17
C HIS A 483 -20.96 10.74 -30.20
N PHE A 484 -20.87 9.45 -29.87
CA PHE A 484 -19.81 8.62 -29.25
C PHE A 484 -19.52 8.76 -27.77
#